data_AF-A0A0N4TFW9-F1
#
_entry.id   AF-A0A0N4TFW9-F1
#
_cell.length_a   1.000
_cell.length_b   1.000
_cell.length_c   1.000
_cell.angle_alpha   90.00
_cell.angle_beta   90.00
_cell.angle_gamma   90.00
#
_symmetry.space_group_name_H-M   'P 1'
#
loop_
_entity.id
_entity.type
_entity.pdbx_description
1 polymer ?
#
loop_
_entity_poly.entity_id
_entity_poly.type
_entity_poly.pdbx_seq_one_letter_code
_entity_poly.pdbx_strand_id
1 'polypeptide(L)'
;MRQNRIENILSYTAPMQGCPYPVNYGALEYSHSNVHLWIGGHMKPPEQSSNDPIFFSHHAFVDFIWELWRQNVQPMWSRELEYPPDIAACADPQHFSYALMRPFFTLFNRDG
;
A
#
# COMPACT_ATOMS: atom_id res chain seq x y z
N MET A 1 -4.06 -8.98 15.28
CA MET A 1 -3.34 -7.74 15.64
C MET A 1 -4.07 -6.59 14.96
N ARG A 2 -4.50 -5.56 15.69
CA ARG A 2 -5.26 -4.44 15.11
C ARG A 2 -4.25 -3.41 14.61
N GLN A 3 -4.08 -3.28 13.30
CA GLN A 3 -3.32 -2.18 12.71
C GLN A 3 -4.10 -0.89 13.01
N ASN A 4 -3.58 0.01 13.85
CA ASN A 4 -4.30 1.20 14.34
C ASN A 4 -3.63 2.52 13.97
N ARG A 5 -2.57 2.49 13.17
CA ARG A 5 -1.82 3.65 12.69
C ARG A 5 -1.63 3.55 11.19
N ILE A 6 -1.46 4.68 10.51
CA ILE A 6 -1.36 4.70 9.05
C ILE A 6 -0.10 3.98 8.54
N GLU A 7 1.05 4.15 9.21
CA GLU A 7 2.32 3.49 8.87
C GLU A 7 2.32 1.96 9.09
N ASN A 8 1.26 1.45 9.72
CA ASN A 8 1.08 0.05 10.00
C ASN A 8 0.27 -0.66 8.90
N ILE A 9 -0.65 0.05 8.24
CA ILE A 9 -1.43 -0.44 7.10
C ILE A 9 -0.74 -0.12 5.77
N LEU A 10 -0.27 1.12 5.61
CA LEU A 10 0.59 1.60 4.53
C LEU A 10 2.05 1.52 4.97
N SER A 11 2.52 0.30 5.22
CA SER A 11 3.82 0.07 5.84
C SER A 11 4.99 0.20 4.88
N TYR A 12 6.14 0.63 5.40
CA TYR A 12 7.40 0.60 4.71
C TYR A 12 7.91 -0.85 4.62
N THR A 13 7.67 -1.53 3.51
CA THR A 13 8.00 -2.95 3.31
C THR A 13 9.45 -3.21 2.89
N ALA A 14 10.16 -2.17 2.44
CA ALA A 14 11.57 -2.21 2.08
C ALA A 14 12.35 -1.00 2.63
N PRO A 15 12.37 -0.77 3.96
CA PRO A 15 13.05 0.37 4.54
C PRO A 15 14.57 0.22 4.44
N MET A 16 15.27 1.34 4.20
CA MET A 16 16.73 1.41 4.22
C MET A 16 17.24 1.59 5.66
N GLN A 17 18.55 1.44 5.84
CA GLN A 17 19.21 1.71 7.10
C GLN A 17 18.95 3.17 7.54
N GLY A 18 18.39 3.34 8.74
CA GLY A 18 18.05 4.66 9.31
C GLY A 18 16.56 5.01 9.28
N CYS A 19 15.68 4.18 8.71
CA CYS A 19 14.24 4.36 8.88
C CYS A 19 13.84 4.14 10.35
N PRO A 20 13.09 5.07 10.99
CA PRO A 20 12.64 4.91 12.38
C PRO A 20 11.50 3.88 12.54
N TYR A 21 10.88 3.45 11.43
CA TYR A 21 9.80 2.49 11.44
C TYR A 21 10.34 1.07 11.18
N PRO A 22 10.13 0.11 12.10
CA PRO A 22 10.56 -1.26 11.89
C PRO A 22 9.69 -1.94 10.82
N VAL A 23 10.24 -2.98 10.19
CA VAL A 23 9.49 -3.82 9.24
C VAL A 23 8.30 -4.47 9.95
N ASN A 24 7.10 -4.24 9.43
CA ASN A 24 5.86 -4.84 9.92
C ASN A 24 5.46 -6.03 9.06
N TYR A 25 5.90 -7.25 9.41
CA TYR A 25 5.52 -8.47 8.69
C TYR A 25 4.01 -8.78 8.72
N GLY A 26 3.23 -8.08 9.54
CA GLY A 26 1.77 -8.14 9.55
C GLY A 26 1.08 -7.10 8.64
N ALA A 27 1.84 -6.37 7.82
CA ALA A 27 1.30 -5.41 6.87
C ALA A 27 0.49 -6.09 5.76
N LEU A 28 -0.53 -5.39 5.26
CA LEU A 28 -1.43 -5.88 4.22
C LEU A 28 -0.68 -6.30 2.95
N GLU A 29 0.35 -5.55 2.58
CA GLU A 29 1.19 -5.77 1.39
C GLU A 29 1.81 -7.19 1.36
N TYR A 30 2.24 -7.73 2.51
CA TYR A 30 2.80 -9.09 2.54
C TYR A 30 1.75 -10.15 2.25
N SER A 31 0.51 -9.95 2.71
CA SER A 31 -0.60 -10.87 2.42
C SER A 31 -1.05 -10.74 0.96
N HIS A 32 -1.11 -9.51 0.43
CA HIS A 32 -1.34 -9.24 -0.99
C HIS A 32 -0.29 -9.94 -1.87
N SER A 33 0.99 -9.80 -1.54
CA SER A 33 2.11 -10.42 -2.24
C SER A 33 2.02 -11.95 -2.20
N ASN A 34 1.64 -12.54 -1.06
CA ASN A 34 1.49 -13.99 -0.95
C ASN A 34 0.42 -14.56 -1.90
N VAL A 35 -0.67 -13.84 -2.14
CA VAL A 35 -1.71 -14.27 -3.10
C VAL A 35 -1.20 -14.20 -4.54
N HIS A 36 -0.47 -13.14 -4.91
CA HIS A 36 0.22 -13.06 -6.19
C HIS A 36 1.14 -14.27 -6.43
N LEU A 37 1.95 -14.62 -5.42
CA LEU A 37 2.87 -15.75 -5.47
C LEU A 37 2.16 -17.10 -5.51
N TRP A 38 1.04 -17.24 -4.79
CA TRP A 38 0.26 -18.48 -4.71
C TRP A 38 -0.45 -18.80 -6.03
N ILE A 39 -1.05 -17.80 -6.70
CA ILE A 39 -1.68 -18.01 -8.01
C ILE A 39 -0.61 -18.36 -9.06
N GLY A 40 0.55 -17.69 -9.02
CA GLY A 40 1.64 -17.96 -9.96
C GLY A 40 1.32 -17.46 -11.38
N GLY A 41 1.98 -18.03 -12.39
CA GLY A 41 1.78 -17.61 -13.78
C GLY A 41 2.06 -16.12 -13.99
N HIS A 42 1.15 -15.42 -14.69
CA HIS A 42 1.23 -13.97 -14.87
C HIS A 42 1.09 -13.20 -13.55
N MET A 43 0.34 -13.73 -12.55
CA MET A 43 0.14 -13.05 -11.26
C MET A 43 1.41 -12.92 -10.41
N LYS A 44 2.48 -13.70 -10.69
CA LYS A 44 3.73 -13.65 -9.92
C LYS A 44 4.62 -12.45 -10.26
N PRO A 45 5.04 -12.22 -11.53
CA PRO A 45 5.82 -11.04 -11.89
C PRO A 45 4.96 -9.76 -11.85
N PRO A 46 5.34 -8.74 -11.05
CA PRO A 46 4.54 -7.51 -10.91
C PRO A 46 4.21 -6.85 -12.25
N GLU A 47 5.17 -6.82 -13.17
CA GLU A 47 5.06 -6.19 -14.48
C GLU A 47 4.12 -6.92 -15.47
N GLN A 48 3.66 -8.13 -15.15
CA GLN A 48 2.73 -8.90 -15.98
C GLN A 48 1.43 -9.25 -15.24
N SER A 49 1.34 -8.99 -13.94
CA SER A 49 0.24 -9.43 -13.08
C SER A 49 -1.13 -9.00 -13.59
N SER A 50 -1.25 -7.79 -14.13
CA SER A 50 -2.50 -7.26 -14.70
C SER A 50 -2.95 -7.94 -16.00
N ASN A 51 -2.14 -8.81 -16.62
CA ASN A 51 -2.55 -9.63 -17.76
C ASN A 51 -3.45 -10.81 -17.36
N ASP A 52 -3.49 -11.17 -16.07
CA ASP A 52 -4.45 -12.14 -15.53
C ASP A 52 -5.70 -11.40 -15.01
N PRO A 53 -6.93 -11.71 -15.49
CA PRO A 53 -8.14 -11.04 -15.03
C PRO A 53 -8.39 -11.11 -13.52
N ILE A 54 -7.86 -12.12 -12.83
CA ILE A 54 -7.99 -12.25 -11.37
C ILE A 54 -7.33 -11.06 -10.65
N PHE A 55 -6.34 -10.40 -11.27
CA PHE A 55 -5.69 -9.20 -10.75
C PHE A 55 -6.69 -8.16 -10.25
N PHE A 56 -7.72 -7.86 -11.03
CA PHE A 56 -8.70 -6.83 -10.70
C PHE A 56 -9.55 -7.21 -9.49
N SER A 57 -9.98 -8.47 -9.39
CA SER A 57 -10.74 -8.94 -8.21
C SER A 57 -9.87 -9.01 -6.95
N HIS A 58 -8.61 -9.40 -7.09
CA HIS A 58 -7.64 -9.42 -5.99
C HIS A 58 -7.39 -8.01 -5.46
N HIS A 59 -7.08 -7.05 -6.34
CA HIS A 59 -6.84 -5.67 -5.94
C HIS A 59 -8.10 -4.95 -5.44
N ALA A 60 -9.29 -5.26 -5.97
CA ALA A 60 -10.55 -4.77 -5.40
C ALA A 60 -10.78 -5.27 -3.97
N PHE A 61 -10.36 -6.50 -3.65
CA PHE A 61 -10.42 -7.02 -2.29
C PHE A 61 -9.40 -6.36 -1.36
N VAL A 62 -8.19 -6.07 -1.84
CA VAL A 62 -7.18 -5.30 -1.08
C VAL A 62 -7.70 -3.89 -0.78
N ASP A 63 -8.29 -3.22 -1.77
CA ASP A 63 -8.91 -1.90 -1.61
C ASP A 63 -10.11 -1.94 -0.64
N PHE A 64 -10.92 -3.00 -0.69
CA PHE A 64 -11.97 -3.21 0.30
C PHE A 64 -11.43 -3.33 1.73
N ILE A 65 -10.31 -4.04 1.94
CA ILE A 65 -9.67 -4.12 3.26
C ILE A 65 -9.15 -2.74 3.70
N TRP A 66 -8.56 -1.97 2.79
CA TRP A 66 -8.13 -0.60 3.04
C TRP A 66 -9.30 0.28 3.49
N GLU A 67 -10.42 0.26 2.75
CA GLU A 67 -11.60 1.04 3.11
C GLU A 67 -12.21 0.59 4.44
N LEU A 68 -12.29 -0.72 4.71
CA LEU A 68 -12.71 -1.23 6.02
C LEU A 68 -11.82 -0.70 7.14
N TRP A 69 -10.51 -0.62 6.93
CA TRP A 69 -9.60 -0.04 7.91
C TRP A 69 -9.89 1.45 8.14
N ARG A 70 -10.03 2.24 7.06
CA ARG A 70 -10.40 3.67 7.14
C ARG A 70 -11.70 3.87 7.92
N GLN A 71 -12.69 3.01 7.70
CA GLN A 71 -13.98 3.08 8.40
C GLN A 71 -13.90 2.76 9.89
N ASN A 72 -13.05 1.81 10.28
CA ASN A 72 -12.95 1.32 11.65
C ASN A 72 -11.91 2.04 12.52
N VAL A 73 -10.97 2.77 11.91
CA VAL A 73 -9.82 3.35 12.60
C VAL A 73 -9.74 4.86 12.42
N GLN A 74 -10.06 5.39 11.24
CA GLN A 74 -9.93 6.82 10.95
C GLN A 74 -11.27 7.57 11.10
N PRO A 75 -11.28 8.74 11.76
CA PRO A 75 -12.42 9.65 11.66
C PRO A 75 -12.54 10.17 10.22
N MET A 76 -13.77 10.47 9.78
CA MET A 76 -14.04 10.87 8.39
C MET A 76 -13.16 12.03 7.90
N TRP A 77 -12.86 12.99 8.76
CA TRP A 77 -12.07 14.17 8.40
C TRP A 77 -10.58 13.89 8.16
N SER A 78 -10.04 12.76 8.63
CA SER A 78 -8.61 12.43 8.44
C SER A 78 -8.35 11.52 7.23
N ARG A 79 -9.38 10.87 6.67
CA ARG A 79 -9.23 9.84 5.62
C ARG A 79 -8.55 10.36 4.35
N GLU A 80 -8.80 11.61 3.99
CA GLU A 80 -8.25 12.27 2.80
C GLU A 80 -6.93 13.01 3.06
N LEU A 81 -6.46 13.03 4.32
CA LEU A 81 -5.31 13.85 4.73
C LEU A 81 -4.16 13.01 5.30
N GLU A 82 -4.47 11.82 5.82
CA GLU A 82 -3.51 11.00 6.54
C GLU A 82 -2.76 10.06 5.58
N TYR A 83 -1.44 10.19 5.56
CA TYR A 83 -0.52 9.38 4.78
C TYR A 83 0.75 9.13 5.63
N PRO A 84 1.49 8.02 5.46
CA PRO A 84 2.74 7.81 6.17
C PRO A 84 3.74 8.95 5.91
N PRO A 85 4.58 9.34 6.89
CA PRO A 85 5.56 10.41 6.69
C PRO A 85 6.51 10.19 5.50
N ASP A 86 6.82 11.26 4.78
CA ASP A 86 7.75 11.26 3.65
C ASP A 86 9.20 11.20 4.15
N ILE A 87 9.73 9.99 4.29
CA ILE A 87 11.07 9.74 4.82
C ILE A 87 11.88 8.95 3.79
N ALA A 88 12.94 9.56 3.27
CA ALA A 88 13.79 8.96 2.22
C ALA A 88 14.51 7.68 2.67
N ALA A 89 14.73 7.52 3.99
CA ALA A 89 15.26 6.29 4.55
C ALA A 89 14.22 5.15 4.60
N CYS A 90 12.92 5.45 4.48
CA CYS A 90 11.84 4.46 4.62
C CYS A 90 11.20 4.07 3.29
N ALA A 91 11.15 4.98 2.31
CA ALA A 91 10.61 4.74 0.99
C ALA A 91 11.33 5.57 -0.07
N ASP A 92 11.28 5.09 -1.31
CA ASP A 92 11.69 5.89 -2.47
C ASP A 92 10.81 7.16 -2.57
N PRO A 93 11.37 8.34 -2.92
CA PRO A 93 10.61 9.58 -3.11
C PRO A 93 9.41 9.48 -4.06
N GLN A 94 9.37 8.48 -4.93
CA GLN A 94 8.23 8.19 -5.82
C GLN A 94 6.99 7.69 -5.06
N HIS A 95 7.14 7.23 -3.82
CA HIS A 95 6.05 6.82 -2.92
C HIS A 95 5.66 7.91 -1.91
N PHE A 96 6.27 9.09 -1.99
CA PHE A 96 5.91 10.19 -1.09
C PHE A 96 4.52 10.72 -1.37
N SER A 97 3.88 11.27 -0.34
CA SER A 97 2.50 11.77 -0.36
C SER A 97 2.23 12.76 -1.50
N TYR A 98 3.23 13.57 -1.84
CA TYR A 98 3.17 14.60 -2.87
C TYR A 98 3.70 14.17 -4.25
N ALA A 99 4.15 12.93 -4.40
CA ALA A 99 4.54 12.40 -5.70
C ALA A 99 3.31 12.00 -6.52
N LEU A 100 3.41 12.13 -7.85
CA LEU A 100 2.34 11.76 -8.76
C LEU A 100 2.17 10.24 -8.84
N MET A 101 0.92 9.76 -8.84
CA MET A 101 0.56 8.37 -9.09
C MET A 101 0.76 8.02 -10.56
N ARG A 102 2.01 7.84 -11.01
CA ARG A 102 2.32 7.60 -12.43
C ARG A 102 1.57 6.38 -12.97
N PRO A 103 1.01 6.44 -14.20
CA PRO A 103 1.05 7.54 -15.17
C PRO A 103 -0.11 8.55 -15.04
N PHE A 104 -0.84 8.56 -13.93
CA PHE A 104 -1.94 9.50 -13.69
C PHE A 104 -1.40 10.86 -13.22
N PHE A 105 -1.28 11.81 -14.15
CA PHE A 105 -0.65 13.11 -13.88
C PHE A 105 -1.55 14.11 -13.13
N THR A 106 -2.78 13.74 -12.82
CA THR A 106 -3.74 14.57 -12.08
C THR A 106 -3.92 14.12 -10.64
N LEU A 107 -3.26 13.06 -10.20
CA LEU A 107 -3.44 12.46 -8.88
C LEU A 107 -2.11 12.28 -8.16
N PHE A 108 -2.08 12.63 -6.88
CA PHE A 108 -0.96 12.39 -5.96
C PHE A 108 -1.16 11.10 -5.17
N ASN A 109 -0.08 10.50 -4.66
CA ASN A 109 -0.18 9.25 -3.89
C ASN A 109 -1.12 9.34 -2.68
N ARG A 110 -1.23 10.53 -2.06
CA ARG A 110 -2.16 10.77 -0.95
C ARG A 110 -3.64 10.83 -1.35
N ASP A 111 -3.93 10.95 -2.64
CA ASP A 111 -5.30 11.03 -3.18
C ASP A 111 -5.88 9.63 -3.47
N GLY A 112 -5.07 8.57 -3.32
CA GLY A 112 -5.44 7.17 -3.54
C GLY A 112 -5.83 6.42 -2.26
#